data_AF-F6GH28-F1
#
_entry.id   AF-F6GH28-F1
#
_cell.length_a   1.000
_cell.length_b   1.000
_cell.length_c   1.000
_cell.angle_alpha   90.00
_cell.angle_beta   90.00
_cell.angle_gamma   90.00
#
_symmetry.space_group_name_H-M   'P 1'
#
loop_
_entity.id
_entity.type
_entity.pdbx_description
1 polymer ?
#
loop_
_entity_poly.entity_id
_entity_poly.type
_entity_poly.pdbx_seq_one_letter_code
_entity_poly.pdbx_strand_id
1 'polypeptide(L)'
;MSKRDDLITKYAADLKDKCGVNPDMDFLTKVTIGCGPSIYNRDAATVSGSDEKELATVKNNFLIKKLGLSDSDDLDKAIDSVIETYGRSNKTKYRAVIYYLLAKHFKKESVYK
;
A
#
# COMPACT_ATOMS: atom_id res chain seq x y z
N MET A 1 -21.83 4.39 8.45
CA MET A 1 -20.46 3.89 8.23
C MET A 1 -19.49 4.84 8.89
N SER A 2 -18.41 4.32 9.48
CA SER A 2 -17.34 5.16 10.01
C SER A 2 -16.48 5.71 8.87
N LYS A 3 -15.74 6.81 9.10
CA LYS A 3 -14.78 7.32 8.11
C LYS A 3 -13.77 6.27 7.64
N ARG A 4 -13.45 5.29 8.48
CA ARG A 4 -12.56 4.18 8.11
C ARG A 4 -13.23 3.24 7.12
N ASP A 5 -14.51 2.91 7.33
CA ASP A 5 -15.25 2.00 6.44
C ASP A 5 -15.41 2.62 5.05
N ASP A 6 -15.64 3.93 4.97
CA ASP A 6 -15.69 4.66 3.71
C ASP A 6 -14.35 4.60 2.96
N LEU A 7 -13.24 4.73 3.69
CA LEU A 7 -11.89 4.59 3.13
C LEU A 7 -11.59 3.16 2.68
N ILE A 8 -11.96 2.14 3.47
CA ILE A 8 -11.79 0.72 3.10
C ILE A 8 -12.57 0.42 1.82
N THR A 9 -13.81 0.91 1.70
CA THR A 9 -14.62 0.77 0.49
C THR A 9 -13.92 1.39 -0.72
N LYS A 10 -13.34 2.58 -0.55
CA LYS A 10 -12.56 3.24 -1.60
C LYS A 10 -11.31 2.46 -2.00
N TYR A 11 -10.57 1.94 -1.02
CA TYR A 11 -9.36 1.17 -1.26
C TYR A 11 -9.66 -0.15 -1.96
N ALA A 12 -10.77 -0.82 -1.62
CA ALA A 12 -11.24 -2.02 -2.28
C ALA A 12 -11.61 -1.76 -3.75
N ALA A 13 -12.29 -0.64 -4.02
CA ALA A 13 -12.58 -0.21 -5.39
C ALA A 13 -11.29 0.05 -6.19
N ASP A 14 -10.30 0.75 -5.61
CA ASP A 14 -9.01 0.97 -6.26
C ASP A 14 -8.25 -0.34 -6.56
N LEU A 15 -8.25 -1.30 -5.61
CA LEU A 15 -7.65 -2.62 -5.84
C LEU A 15 -8.31 -3.35 -7.02
N LYS A 16 -9.64 -3.32 -7.09
CA LYS A 16 -10.40 -4.00 -8.14
C LYS A 16 -10.27 -3.30 -9.50
N ASP A 17 -10.59 -2.02 -9.54
CA ASP A 17 -10.82 -1.29 -10.78
C ASP A 17 -9.52 -0.74 -11.39
N LYS A 18 -8.52 -0.45 -10.56
CA LYS A 18 -7.23 0.10 -11.03
C LYS A 18 -6.11 -0.92 -11.02
N CYS A 19 -6.11 -1.83 -10.04
CA CYS A 19 -5.03 -2.80 -9.89
C CYS A 19 -5.39 -4.19 -10.43
N GLY A 20 -6.65 -4.44 -10.82
CA GLY A 20 -7.10 -5.74 -11.31
C GLY A 20 -7.08 -6.85 -10.26
N VAL A 21 -7.10 -6.49 -8.97
CA VAL A 21 -7.00 -7.41 -7.84
C VAL A 21 -8.36 -7.56 -7.17
N ASN A 22 -8.82 -8.80 -6.96
CA ASN A 22 -9.96 -9.04 -6.10
C ASN A 22 -9.54 -8.88 -4.62
N PRO A 23 -10.04 -7.89 -3.88
CA PRO A 23 -9.53 -7.57 -2.56
C PRO A 23 -9.97 -8.59 -1.51
N ASP A 24 -9.02 -9.07 -0.71
CA ASP A 24 -9.30 -9.71 0.57
C ASP A 24 -9.64 -8.62 1.59
N MET A 25 -10.93 -8.53 1.95
CA MET A 25 -11.46 -7.45 2.79
C MET A 25 -10.97 -7.52 4.24
N ASP A 26 -10.70 -8.72 4.77
CA ASP A 26 -10.14 -8.86 6.12
C ASP A 26 -8.70 -8.32 6.13
N PHE A 27 -7.90 -8.75 5.15
CA PHE A 27 -6.53 -8.30 5.04
C PHE A 27 -6.45 -6.79 4.75
N LEU A 28 -7.28 -6.26 3.87
CA LEU A 28 -7.35 -4.81 3.61
C LEU A 28 -7.73 -4.01 4.86
N THR A 29 -8.65 -4.53 5.68
CA THR A 29 -9.03 -3.90 6.94
C THR A 29 -7.84 -3.85 7.91
N LYS A 30 -7.11 -4.96 8.08
CA LYS A 30 -5.90 -5.01 8.91
C LYS A 30 -4.80 -4.09 8.40
N VAL A 31 -4.58 -4.03 7.09
CA VAL A 31 -3.63 -3.09 6.47
C VAL A 31 -4.02 -1.65 6.78
N THR A 32 -5.30 -1.30 6.60
CA THR A 32 -5.84 0.04 6.86
C THR A 32 -5.69 0.44 8.32
N ILE A 33 -5.99 -0.46 9.26
CA ILE A 33 -5.77 -0.24 10.70
C ILE A 33 -4.27 -0.06 10.98
N GLY A 34 -3.42 -0.86 10.36
CA GLY A 34 -1.96 -0.79 10.50
C GLY A 34 -1.32 0.47 9.90
N CYS A 35 -2.04 1.25 9.10
CA CYS A 35 -1.64 2.60 8.69
C CYS A 35 -1.99 3.68 9.75
N GLY A 36 -2.85 3.36 10.71
CA GLY A 36 -3.20 4.25 11.83
C GLY A 36 -3.89 5.53 11.37
N PRO A 37 -3.71 6.67 12.08
CA PRO A 37 -4.39 7.92 11.76
C PRO A 37 -3.92 8.58 10.45
N SER A 38 -2.81 8.11 9.86
CA SER A 38 -2.27 8.66 8.61
C SER A 38 -3.28 8.59 7.45
N ILE A 39 -4.20 7.62 7.47
CA ILE A 39 -5.22 7.43 6.43
C ILE A 39 -6.21 8.61 6.33
N TYR A 40 -6.30 9.44 7.36
CA TYR A 40 -7.20 10.60 7.39
C TYR A 40 -6.53 11.90 6.95
N ASN A 41 -5.20 11.94 6.86
CA ASN A 41 -4.46 13.07 6.33
C ASN A 41 -4.20 12.82 4.84
N ARG A 42 -4.61 13.76 3.98
CA ARG A 42 -4.54 13.59 2.52
C ARG A 42 -3.14 13.26 2.03
N ASP A 43 -2.13 13.96 2.52
CA ASP A 43 -0.75 13.83 2.05
C ASP A 43 -0.15 12.53 2.59
N ALA A 44 -0.32 12.26 3.88
CA ALA A 44 0.20 11.05 4.52
C ALA A 44 -0.48 9.75 4.01
N ALA A 45 -1.75 9.83 3.61
CA ALA A 45 -2.52 8.71 3.08
C ALA A 45 -2.12 8.32 1.65
N THR A 46 -1.32 9.14 0.96
CA THR A 46 -0.93 8.90 -0.44
C THR A 46 0.58 8.72 -0.59
N VAL A 47 0.98 8.11 -1.70
CA VAL A 47 2.38 7.88 -2.09
C VAL A 47 2.59 8.47 -3.48
N SER A 48 3.61 9.32 -3.61
CA SER A 48 4.08 9.80 -4.91
C SER A 48 4.91 8.71 -5.58
N GLY A 49 4.41 8.18 -6.71
CA GLY A 49 5.08 7.12 -7.46
C GLY A 49 6.31 7.55 -8.26
N SER A 50 6.63 8.85 -8.27
CA SER A 50 7.77 9.42 -9.01
C SER A 50 8.75 10.17 -8.11
N ASP A 51 8.51 10.19 -6.79
CA ASP A 51 9.41 10.81 -5.83
C ASP A 51 10.28 9.73 -5.17
N GLU A 52 11.56 9.70 -5.52
CA GLU A 52 12.51 8.72 -5.01
C GLU A 52 12.60 8.71 -3.48
N LYS A 53 12.44 9.86 -2.81
CA LYS A 53 12.48 9.93 -1.34
C LYS A 53 11.26 9.27 -0.71
N GLU A 54 10.11 9.46 -1.35
CA GLU A 54 8.87 8.82 -0.92
C GLU A 54 8.94 7.29 -1.12
N LEU A 55 9.45 6.83 -2.26
CA LEU A 55 9.67 5.40 -2.51
C LEU A 55 10.69 4.78 -1.55
N ALA A 56 11.79 5.47 -1.27
CA ALA A 56 12.77 5.04 -0.27
C ALA A 56 12.16 4.96 1.14
N THR A 57 11.24 5.86 1.48
CA THR A 57 10.50 5.81 2.74
C THR A 57 9.60 4.58 2.83
N VAL A 58 8.92 4.21 1.74
CA VAL A 58 8.17 2.95 1.66
C VAL A 58 9.11 1.75 1.82
N LYS A 59 10.23 1.71 1.11
CA LYS A 59 11.22 0.63 1.23
C LYS A 59 11.71 0.46 2.68
N ASN A 60 12.25 1.52 3.26
CA ASN A 60 12.91 1.46 4.57
C ASN A 60 11.92 1.23 5.71
N ASN A 61 10.81 1.97 5.75
CA ASN A 61 9.90 1.92 6.89
C ASN A 61 8.88 0.79 6.78
N PHE A 62 8.44 0.44 5.57
CA PHE A 62 7.45 -0.60 5.37
C PHE A 62 8.09 -1.95 5.06
N LEU A 63 8.80 -2.08 3.94
CA LEU A 63 9.34 -3.37 3.50
C LEU A 63 10.39 -3.91 4.47
N ILE A 64 11.37 -3.09 4.84
CA ILE A 64 12.46 -3.53 5.72
C ILE A 64 11.96 -3.56 7.17
N LYS A 65 11.58 -2.41 7.73
CA LYS A 65 11.30 -2.31 9.17
C LYS A 65 10.01 -3.03 9.60
N LYS A 66 8.91 -2.93 8.84
CA LYS A 66 7.61 -3.53 9.23
C LYS A 66 7.47 -4.97 8.76
N LEU A 67 7.82 -5.28 7.50
CA LEU A 67 7.69 -6.62 6.95
C LEU A 67 8.91 -7.53 7.22
N GLY A 68 10.01 -6.96 7.72
CA GLY A 68 11.22 -7.69 8.08
C GLY A 68 11.97 -8.24 6.88
N LEU A 69 11.93 -7.54 5.74
CA LEU A 69 12.67 -7.93 4.54
C LEU A 69 14.10 -7.38 4.61
N SER A 70 15.06 -8.14 4.07
CA SER A 70 16.44 -7.66 3.90
C SER A 70 16.52 -6.68 2.72
N ASP A 71 17.40 -5.70 2.84
CA ASP A 71 17.64 -4.74 1.76
C ASP A 71 18.19 -5.46 0.51
N SER A 72 17.56 -5.19 -0.63
CA SER A 72 17.91 -5.75 -1.94
C SER A 72 17.23 -4.95 -3.05
N ASP A 73 17.79 -5.03 -4.27
CA ASP A 73 17.23 -4.42 -5.48
C ASP A 73 15.81 -4.92 -5.82
N ASP A 74 15.45 -6.11 -5.33
CA ASP A 74 14.12 -6.67 -5.55
C ASP A 74 13.03 -5.89 -4.81
N LEU A 75 13.37 -5.18 -3.72
CA LEU A 75 12.43 -4.29 -3.04
C LEU A 75 12.05 -3.10 -3.92
N ASP A 76 13.03 -2.49 -4.60
CA ASP A 76 12.81 -1.35 -5.50
C ASP A 76 12.01 -1.78 -6.74
N LYS A 77 12.34 -2.94 -7.32
CA LYS A 77 11.57 -3.52 -8.44
C LYS A 77 10.12 -3.82 -8.05
N ALA A 78 9.89 -4.34 -6.85
CA ALA A 78 8.53 -4.62 -6.38
C ALA A 78 7.74 -3.33 -6.15
N ILE A 79 8.36 -2.29 -5.60
CA ILE A 79 7.74 -0.96 -5.48
C ILE A 79 7.37 -0.42 -6.86
N ASP A 80 8.29 -0.41 -7.80
CA ASP A 80 8.04 0.10 -9.15
C ASP A 80 6.93 -0.69 -9.86
N SER A 81 6.93 -2.02 -9.73
CA SER A 81 5.86 -2.89 -10.25
C SER A 81 4.50 -2.58 -9.63
N VAL A 82 4.43 -2.31 -8.32
CA VAL A 82 3.18 -1.91 -7.65
C VAL A 82 2.73 -0.52 -8.11
N ILE A 83 3.64 0.43 -8.30
CA ILE A 83 3.33 1.76 -8.83
C ILE A 83 2.80 1.68 -10.27
N GLU A 84 3.37 0.81 -11.10
CA GLU A 84 2.89 0.52 -12.45
C GLU A 84 1.51 -0.14 -12.42
N THR A 85 1.32 -1.14 -11.55
CA THR A 85 0.04 -1.85 -11.36
C THR A 85 -1.09 -0.89 -10.96
N TYR A 86 -0.80 0.08 -10.09
CA TYR A 86 -1.77 1.11 -9.70
C TYR A 86 -1.98 2.17 -10.80
N GLY A 87 -1.10 2.20 -11.80
CA GLY A 87 -1.10 3.16 -12.90
C GLY A 87 -0.32 4.43 -12.55
N ARG A 88 0.77 4.69 -13.29
CA ARG A 88 1.62 5.88 -13.08
C ARG A 88 0.84 7.19 -13.18
N SER A 89 -0.10 7.27 -14.12
CA SER A 89 -0.96 8.44 -14.34
C SER A 89 -1.94 8.73 -13.21
N ASN A 90 -2.21 7.76 -12.32
CA ASN A 90 -3.07 7.98 -11.16
C ASN A 90 -2.37 8.90 -10.16
N LYS A 91 -2.84 10.14 -10.04
CA LYS A 91 -2.29 11.14 -9.10
C LYS A 91 -2.55 10.80 -7.64
N THR A 92 -3.43 9.86 -7.34
CA THR A 92 -3.82 9.48 -5.98
C THR A 92 -3.64 7.97 -5.80
N LYS A 93 -2.45 7.59 -5.36
CA LYS A 93 -2.13 6.20 -4.99
C LYS A 93 -2.17 6.09 -3.47
N TYR A 94 -3.12 5.35 -2.93
CA TYR A 94 -3.29 5.25 -1.48
C TYR A 94 -2.23 4.33 -0.87
N ARG A 95 -1.63 4.78 0.23
CA ARG A 95 -0.61 4.05 0.97
C ARG A 95 -1.11 2.69 1.45
N ALA A 96 -2.36 2.60 1.92
CA ALA A 96 -2.96 1.35 2.33
C ALA A 96 -3.05 0.33 1.18
N VAL A 97 -3.40 0.78 -0.03
CA VAL A 97 -3.48 -0.07 -1.23
C VAL A 97 -2.08 -0.51 -1.69
N ILE A 98 -1.09 0.38 -1.69
CA ILE A 98 0.31 0.02 -2.00
C ILE A 98 0.84 -0.99 -0.98
N TYR A 99 0.60 -0.78 0.31
CA TYR A 99 1.05 -1.68 1.37
C TYR A 99 0.38 -3.05 1.27
N TYR A 100 -0.90 -3.10 0.91
CA TYR A 100 -1.62 -4.34 0.62
C TYR A 100 -0.92 -5.11 -0.52
N LEU A 101 -0.66 -4.44 -1.65
CA LEU A 101 -0.07 -5.07 -2.84
C LEU A 101 1.36 -5.57 -2.56
N LEU A 102 2.18 -4.76 -1.88
CA LEU A 102 3.54 -5.14 -1.50
C LEU A 102 3.56 -6.31 -0.50
N ALA A 103 2.69 -6.29 0.51
CA ALA A 103 2.61 -7.39 1.47
C ALA A 103 2.15 -8.69 0.80
N LYS A 104 1.20 -8.62 -0.14
CA LYS A 104 0.79 -9.78 -0.97
C LYS A 104 1.93 -10.27 -1.87
N HIS A 105 2.65 -9.36 -2.54
CA HIS A 105 3.77 -9.68 -3.42
C HIS A 105 4.85 -10.50 -2.67
N PHE A 106 5.21 -10.07 -1.47
CA PHE A 106 6.22 -10.74 -0.64
C PHE A 106 5.68 -11.84 0.28
N LYS A 107 4.38 -12.18 0.20
CA LYS A 107 3.72 -13.19 1.05
C LYS A 107 3.87 -12.90 2.55
N LYS A 108 3.74 -11.63 2.93
CA LYS A 108 3.93 -11.10 4.30
C LYS A 108 2.61 -10.73 4.99
N GLU A 109 1.48 -11.27 4.54
CA GLU A 109 0.18 -11.00 5.14
C GLU A 109 0.12 -11.39 6.62
N SER A 110 0.85 -12.43 7.01
CA SER A 110 0.92 -12.93 8.40
C SER A 110 1.50 -11.94 9.41
N VAL A 111 2.17 -10.87 8.95
CA VAL A 111 2.60 -9.75 9.81
C VAL A 111 1.40 -8.99 10.37
N TYR A 112 0.28 -9.01 9.66
CA TYR A 112 -0.98 -8.39 10.07
C TYR A 112 -1.85 -9.43 10.78
N LYS A 113 -1.80 -9.39 12.12
CA LYS A 113 -2.63 -10.23 13.00
C LYS A 113 -3.99 -9.59 13.24
#